data_AF-A0AAN9S5B0-F1
#
_entry.id   AF-A0AAN9S5B0-F1
#
_cell.length_a   1.000
_cell.length_b   1.000
_cell.length_c   1.000
_cell.angle_alpha   90.00
_cell.angle_beta   90.00
_cell.angle_gamma   90.00
#
_symmetry.space_group_name_H-M   'P 1'
#
loop_
_entity.id
_entity.type
_entity.pdbx_description
1 polymer ?
#
loop_
_entity_poly.entity_id
_entity_poly.type
_entity_poly.pdbx_seq_one_letter_code
_entity_poly.pdbx_strand_id
1 'polypeptide(L)'
;MEGERKRGARLCSVCKKARASVKRPKTLEQICRECFYDAFESEIHQVIVENELFKVGERVAIGASGGKDSTVLAYVLSKLNRIHNYGLHLFLLSVDEGITGYRDDSLQTVHRNQLQYGLPLQLVSYKDLYGWTMDEIVQVIGLKNNCTFCGVFRRQALDRGAALLNVDKLVTGHNADDIAETVLLNLLRGDVARLSRCTSITTGIYSPNAYRGFAREFIKDLERIRPRAILDIIKSGESFRICTGTKMPEQGTCQRCGYISSQKWCKACVLLDGLNRGLPKLGIGRSPGSEKGSKQCGTLHF
;
A
#
# COMPACT_ATOMS: atom_id res chain seq x y z
N MET A 1 -50.21 6.39 20.16
CA MET A 1 -49.08 5.78 20.87
C MET A 1 -48.65 4.55 20.08
N GLU A 2 -47.80 4.75 19.07
CA GLU A 2 -47.23 3.63 18.30
C GLU A 2 -46.02 3.09 19.05
N GLY A 3 -46.09 1.81 19.44
CA GLY A 3 -45.04 1.14 20.18
C GLY A 3 -43.78 0.97 19.32
N GLU A 4 -42.69 1.59 19.74
CA GLU A 4 -41.34 1.26 19.28
C GLU A 4 -41.06 -0.22 19.57
N ARG A 5 -41.21 -1.08 18.55
CA ARG A 5 -40.66 -2.44 18.58
C ARG A 5 -39.15 -2.34 18.72
N LYS A 6 -38.64 -2.48 19.94
CA LYS A 6 -37.22 -2.79 20.21
C LYS A 6 -36.86 -4.03 19.40
N ARG A 7 -36.20 -3.85 18.25
CA ARG A 7 -35.66 -4.95 17.43
C ARG A 7 -34.72 -5.74 18.34
N GLY A 8 -35.13 -6.95 18.74
CA GLY A 8 -34.30 -7.87 19.51
C GLY A 8 -32.92 -8.00 18.85
N ALA A 9 -31.88 -7.93 19.67
CA ALA A 9 -30.52 -8.04 19.20
C ALA A 9 -30.34 -9.33 18.39
N ARG A 10 -29.99 -9.22 17.11
CA ARG A 10 -29.81 -10.39 16.24
C ARG A 10 -28.64 -11.24 16.75
N LEU A 11 -28.84 -12.55 16.83
CA LEU A 11 -27.79 -13.51 17.15
C LEU A 11 -26.83 -13.67 15.96
N CYS A 12 -25.58 -14.04 16.26
CA CYS A 12 -24.55 -14.32 15.28
C CYS A 12 -25.01 -15.41 14.30
N SER A 13 -24.89 -15.16 12.99
CA SER A 13 -25.31 -16.09 11.96
C SER A 13 -24.47 -17.37 11.91
N VAL A 14 -23.25 -17.36 12.44
CA VAL A 14 -22.30 -18.49 12.46
C VAL A 14 -22.48 -19.33 13.73
N CYS A 15 -22.15 -18.80 14.90
CA CYS A 15 -22.19 -19.60 16.14
C CYS A 15 -23.57 -19.74 16.78
N LYS A 16 -24.55 -18.90 16.39
CA LYS A 16 -25.92 -18.84 16.93
C LYS A 16 -26.03 -18.61 18.45
N LYS A 17 -24.91 -18.36 19.15
CA LYS A 17 -24.83 -18.21 20.62
C LYS A 17 -24.69 -16.76 21.06
N ALA A 18 -23.73 -16.04 20.48
CA ALA A 18 -23.42 -14.66 20.86
C ALA A 18 -24.23 -13.65 20.04
N ARG A 19 -24.40 -12.44 20.57
CA ARG A 19 -24.99 -11.30 19.85
C ARG A 19 -24.12 -10.92 18.65
N ALA A 20 -24.77 -10.68 17.51
CA ALA A 20 -24.08 -10.14 16.34
C ALA A 20 -23.64 -8.69 16.60
N SER A 21 -22.38 -8.39 16.28
CA SER A 21 -21.75 -7.08 16.50
C SER A 21 -21.16 -6.50 15.21
N VAL A 22 -20.91 -7.32 14.20
CA VAL A 22 -20.31 -6.91 12.93
C VAL A 22 -21.16 -7.44 11.77
N LYS A 23 -21.38 -6.62 10.74
CA LYS A 23 -21.95 -7.05 9.46
C LYS A 23 -20.83 -7.12 8.42
N ARG A 24 -20.59 -8.28 7.83
CA ARG A 24 -19.53 -8.48 6.84
C ARG A 24 -19.93 -7.85 5.49
N PRO A 25 -19.14 -6.95 4.89
CA PRO A 25 -19.51 -6.34 3.60
C PRO A 25 -19.60 -7.36 2.44
N LYS A 26 -18.68 -8.34 2.41
CA LYS A 26 -18.59 -9.37 1.35
C LYS A 26 -19.82 -10.30 1.30
N THR A 27 -20.30 -10.75 2.44
CA THR A 27 -21.37 -11.77 2.55
C THR A 27 -22.69 -11.24 3.12
N LEU A 28 -22.68 -10.02 3.68
CA LEU A 28 -23.78 -9.39 4.42
C LEU A 28 -24.19 -10.12 5.72
N GLU A 29 -23.43 -11.13 6.11
CA GLU A 29 -23.65 -11.90 7.34
C GLU A 29 -23.44 -11.02 8.58
N GLN A 30 -24.29 -11.22 9.59
CA GLN A 30 -24.19 -10.54 10.87
C GLN A 30 -23.61 -11.51 11.89
N ILE A 31 -22.39 -11.27 12.33
CA ILE A 31 -21.62 -12.18 13.17
C ILE A 31 -21.13 -11.51 14.45
N CYS A 32 -20.83 -12.32 15.47
CA CYS A 32 -20.20 -11.83 16.70
C CYS A 32 -18.71 -11.57 16.45
N ARG A 33 -18.07 -10.90 17.43
CA ARG A 33 -16.66 -10.53 17.38
C ARG A 33 -15.72 -11.73 17.21
N GLU A 34 -15.90 -12.80 17.97
CA GLU A 34 -15.00 -13.97 17.91
C GLU A 34 -15.09 -14.69 16.56
N CYS A 35 -16.31 -14.95 16.06
CA CYS A 35 -16.48 -15.52 14.72
C CYS A 35 -15.96 -14.61 13.61
N PHE A 36 -15.91 -13.29 13.84
CA PHE A 36 -15.30 -12.36 12.88
C PHE A 36 -13.78 -12.52 12.86
N TYR A 37 -13.13 -12.65 14.02
CA TYR A 37 -11.68 -12.91 14.08
C TYR A 37 -11.32 -14.21 13.39
N ASP A 38 -12.03 -15.30 13.69
CA ASP A 38 -11.79 -16.60 13.06
C ASP A 38 -11.96 -16.53 11.54
N ALA A 39 -13.05 -15.92 11.06
CA ALA A 39 -13.29 -15.78 9.63
C ALA A 39 -12.25 -14.89 8.95
N PHE A 40 -11.87 -13.77 9.59
CA PHE A 40 -10.89 -12.83 9.05
C PHE A 40 -9.49 -13.45 8.94
N GLU A 41 -9.04 -14.13 9.99
CA GLU A 41 -7.74 -14.82 10.02
C GLU A 41 -7.71 -16.00 9.04
N SER A 42 -8.79 -16.78 8.97
CA SER A 42 -8.90 -17.92 8.03
C SER A 42 -8.89 -17.47 6.58
N GLU A 43 -9.57 -16.38 6.23
CA GLU A 43 -9.54 -15.84 4.87
C GLU A 43 -8.13 -15.35 4.49
N ILE A 44 -7.39 -14.74 5.41
CA ILE A 44 -6.00 -14.34 5.17
C ILE A 44 -5.10 -15.56 4.98
N HIS A 45 -5.25 -16.59 5.81
CA HIS A 45 -4.54 -17.87 5.65
C HIS A 45 -4.81 -18.49 4.28
N GLN A 46 -6.08 -18.55 3.87
CA GLN A 46 -6.48 -19.08 2.58
C GLN A 46 -5.82 -18.31 1.43
N VAL A 47 -5.83 -16.98 1.46
CA VAL A 47 -5.16 -16.14 0.45
C VAL A 47 -3.65 -16.41 0.40
N ILE A 48 -3.00 -16.56 1.56
CA ILE A 48 -1.57 -16.86 1.64
C ILE A 48 -1.25 -18.21 0.96
N VAL A 49 -2.03 -19.24 1.26
CA VAL A 49 -1.81 -20.60 0.76
C VAL A 49 -2.15 -20.73 -0.72
N GLU A 50 -3.32 -20.24 -1.15
CA GLU A 50 -3.80 -20.34 -2.54
C GLU A 50 -2.89 -19.60 -3.53
N ASN A 51 -2.23 -18.54 -3.08
CA ASN A 51 -1.33 -17.73 -3.92
C ASN A 51 0.15 -18.05 -3.66
N GLU A 52 0.45 -19.08 -2.85
CA GLU A 52 1.82 -19.50 -2.52
C GLU A 52 2.72 -18.33 -2.09
N LEU A 53 2.19 -17.43 -1.27
CA LEU A 53 2.84 -16.13 -1.00
C LEU A 53 4.17 -16.26 -0.27
N PHE A 54 4.39 -17.35 0.48
CA PHE A 54 5.59 -17.58 1.26
C PHE A 54 6.14 -18.99 1.10
N LYS A 55 7.44 -19.12 1.31
CA LYS A 55 8.14 -20.41 1.44
C LYS A 55 8.70 -20.55 2.85
N VAL A 56 8.79 -21.78 3.32
CA VAL A 56 9.36 -22.09 4.64
C VAL A 56 10.80 -21.60 4.70
N GLY A 57 11.17 -20.93 5.80
CA GLY A 57 12.50 -20.38 6.02
C GLY A 57 12.74 -19.00 5.41
N GLU A 58 11.77 -18.42 4.69
CA GLU A 58 11.91 -17.06 4.15
C GLU A 58 11.98 -16.00 5.26
N ARG A 59 12.82 -14.99 5.02
CA ARG A 59 12.92 -13.76 5.80
C ARG A 59 11.93 -12.75 5.26
N VAL A 60 11.01 -12.30 6.09
CA VAL A 60 9.91 -11.43 5.68
C VAL A 60 9.90 -10.17 6.53
N ALA A 61 10.06 -9.00 5.90
CA ALA A 61 9.88 -7.71 6.55
C ALA A 61 8.42 -7.26 6.45
N ILE A 62 7.88 -6.76 7.55
CA ILE A 62 6.56 -6.14 7.64
C ILE A 62 6.74 -4.63 7.75
N GLY A 63 6.25 -3.88 6.75
CA GLY A 63 6.27 -2.42 6.76
C GLY A 63 5.38 -1.85 7.87
N ALA A 64 6.00 -1.32 8.92
CA ALA A 64 5.34 -0.83 10.12
C ALA A 64 5.28 0.71 10.14
N SER A 65 4.12 1.28 9.84
CA SER A 65 3.91 2.74 9.88
C SER A 65 3.38 3.25 11.22
N GLY A 66 3.02 2.34 12.13
CA GLY A 66 2.28 2.67 13.37
C GLY A 66 0.77 2.82 13.17
N GLY A 67 0.29 2.76 11.93
CA GLY A 67 -1.14 2.79 11.61
C GLY A 67 -1.84 1.45 11.80
N LYS A 68 -3.17 1.50 11.92
CA LYS A 68 -4.03 0.33 12.16
C LYS A 68 -3.77 -0.83 11.19
N ASP A 69 -3.62 -0.55 9.90
CA ASP A 69 -3.51 -1.59 8.88
C ASP A 69 -2.19 -2.36 9.00
N SER A 70 -1.08 -1.65 9.22
CA SER A 70 0.23 -2.27 9.46
C SER A 70 0.30 -3.04 10.79
N THR A 71 -0.39 -2.54 11.82
CA THR A 71 -0.48 -3.22 13.13
C THR A 71 -1.28 -4.50 13.05
N VAL A 72 -2.43 -4.48 12.35
CA VAL A 72 -3.24 -5.68 12.11
C VAL A 72 -2.46 -6.69 11.28
N LEU A 73 -1.75 -6.24 10.24
CA LEU A 73 -0.89 -7.12 9.44
C LEU A 73 0.18 -7.80 10.30
N ALA A 74 0.89 -7.05 11.13
CA ALA A 74 1.91 -7.60 12.03
C ALA A 74 1.31 -8.64 13.00
N TYR A 75 0.15 -8.34 13.59
CA TYR A 75 -0.57 -9.26 14.46
C TYR A 75 -0.97 -10.55 13.75
N VAL A 76 -1.69 -10.44 12.63
CA VAL A 76 -2.22 -11.60 11.90
C VAL A 76 -1.07 -12.46 11.39
N LEU A 77 -0.04 -11.86 10.77
CA LEU A 77 1.06 -12.64 10.21
C LEU A 77 1.84 -13.37 11.31
N SER A 78 2.07 -12.73 12.47
CA SER A 78 2.70 -13.38 13.62
C SER A 78 1.86 -14.54 14.16
N LYS A 79 0.55 -14.33 14.29
CA LYS A 79 -0.39 -15.36 14.77
C LYS A 79 -0.45 -16.54 13.79
N LEU A 80 -0.66 -16.27 12.50
CA LEU A 80 -0.75 -17.30 11.46
C LEU A 80 0.56 -18.08 11.31
N ASN A 81 1.71 -17.40 11.36
CA ASN A 81 3.03 -18.05 11.34
C ASN A 81 3.18 -19.06 12.48
N ARG A 82 2.69 -18.72 13.68
CA ARG A 82 2.72 -19.62 14.85
C ARG A 82 1.73 -20.78 14.75
N ILE A 83 0.46 -20.52 14.39
CA ILE A 83 -0.58 -21.56 14.43
C ILE A 83 -0.50 -22.52 13.23
N HIS A 84 -0.07 -22.05 12.05
CA HIS A 84 0.07 -22.87 10.85
C HIS A 84 1.52 -23.30 10.58
N ASN A 85 2.46 -22.89 11.43
CA ASN A 85 3.89 -23.21 11.32
C ASN A 85 4.47 -22.90 9.93
N TYR A 86 4.23 -21.68 9.42
CA TYR A 86 4.79 -21.27 8.12
C TYR A 86 6.33 -21.26 8.10
N GLY A 87 6.96 -21.21 9.28
CA GLY A 87 8.42 -21.20 9.41
C GLY A 87 9.07 -19.92 8.89
N LEU A 88 8.37 -18.79 8.97
CA LEU A 88 8.88 -17.49 8.50
C LEU A 88 9.71 -16.81 9.58
N HIS A 89 10.79 -16.16 9.16
CA HIS A 89 11.55 -15.23 9.99
C HIS A 89 10.99 -13.83 9.80
N LEU A 90 10.15 -13.39 10.74
CA LEU A 90 9.45 -12.11 10.66
C LEU A 90 10.25 -10.96 11.27
N PHE A 91 10.30 -9.83 10.56
CA PHE A 91 10.94 -8.59 11.00
C PHE A 91 9.96 -7.42 10.85
N LEU A 92 10.05 -6.41 11.71
CA LEU A 92 9.40 -5.12 11.50
C LEU A 92 10.38 -4.18 10.81
N LEU A 93 9.91 -3.46 9.80
CA LEU A 93 10.67 -2.40 9.13
C LEU A 93 9.88 -1.10 9.18
N SER A 94 10.45 -0.08 9.82
CA SER A 94 9.84 1.24 9.92
C SER A 94 10.75 2.32 9.33
N VAL A 95 10.13 3.34 8.74
CA VAL A 95 10.82 4.46 8.11
C VAL A 95 10.51 5.73 8.89
N ASP A 96 11.50 6.33 9.54
CA ASP A 96 11.40 7.65 10.16
C ASP A 96 11.63 8.75 9.10
N GLU A 97 10.57 9.49 8.77
CA GLU A 97 10.67 10.59 7.83
C GLU A 97 11.17 11.91 8.46
N GLY A 98 11.28 11.99 9.78
CA GLY A 98 11.65 13.21 10.51
C GLY A 98 10.58 14.30 10.43
N ILE A 99 9.32 13.95 10.75
CA ILE A 99 8.19 14.89 10.87
C ILE A 99 7.91 15.13 12.34
N THR A 100 8.18 16.35 12.79
CA THR A 100 8.05 16.76 14.20
C THR A 100 6.60 16.61 14.68
N GLY A 101 6.39 16.02 15.86
CA GLY A 101 5.09 15.93 16.55
C GLY A 101 4.10 14.89 15.99
N TYR A 102 4.30 14.36 14.78
CA TYR A 102 3.50 13.23 14.24
C TYR A 102 4.19 11.88 14.47
N ARG A 103 5.52 11.87 14.41
CA ARG A 103 6.28 10.63 14.35
C ARG A 103 6.48 9.97 15.71
N ASP A 104 6.54 10.75 16.79
CA ASP A 104 6.77 10.25 18.16
C ASP A 104 5.71 9.21 18.56
N ASP A 105 4.43 9.52 18.35
CA ASP A 105 3.31 8.61 18.66
C ASP A 105 3.30 7.36 17.76
N SER A 106 3.68 7.53 16.49
CA SER A 106 3.72 6.43 15.51
C SER A 106 4.84 5.44 15.84
N LEU A 107 6.03 5.93 16.23
CA LEU A 107 7.18 5.09 16.60
C LEU A 107 6.95 4.40 17.93
N GLN A 108 6.32 5.06 18.91
CA GLN A 108 5.89 4.40 20.14
C GLN A 108 4.95 3.21 19.85
N THR A 109 4.04 3.35 18.90
CA THR A 109 3.16 2.24 18.48
C THR A 109 3.94 1.11 17.83
N VAL A 110 4.93 1.42 16.99
CA VAL A 110 5.80 0.40 16.38
C VAL A 110 6.65 -0.32 17.43
N HIS A 111 7.24 0.40 18.39
CA HIS A 111 7.99 -0.20 19.50
C HIS A 111 7.11 -1.08 20.40
N ARG A 112 5.89 -0.65 20.68
CA ARG A 112 4.91 -1.49 21.39
C ARG A 112 4.61 -2.78 20.62
N ASN A 113 4.41 -2.70 19.31
CA ASN A 113 4.21 -3.89 18.47
C ASN A 113 5.44 -4.82 18.50
N GLN A 114 6.65 -4.24 18.45
CA GLN A 114 7.91 -4.96 18.56
C GLN A 114 7.95 -5.79 19.85
N LEU A 115 7.66 -5.16 21.00
CA LEU A 115 7.66 -5.82 22.31
C LEU A 115 6.54 -6.84 22.44
N GLN A 116 5.33 -6.49 22.01
CA GLN A 116 4.15 -7.35 22.14
C GLN A 116 4.27 -8.65 21.32
N TYR A 117 4.84 -8.57 20.11
CA TYR A 117 4.94 -9.71 19.21
C TYR A 117 6.33 -10.36 19.21
N GLY A 118 7.30 -9.79 19.92
CA GLY A 118 8.68 -10.29 19.97
C GLY A 118 9.39 -10.27 18.62
N LEU A 119 9.03 -9.34 17.74
CA LEU A 119 9.61 -9.24 16.39
C LEU A 119 10.78 -8.25 16.40
N PRO A 120 11.94 -8.56 15.78
CA PRO A 120 13.02 -7.59 15.64
C PRO A 120 12.57 -6.39 14.79
N LEU A 121 12.96 -5.18 15.19
CA LEU A 121 12.63 -3.93 14.49
C LEU A 121 13.87 -3.32 13.85
N GLN A 122 13.81 -3.08 12.55
CA GLN A 122 14.73 -2.20 11.84
C GLN A 122 14.07 -0.83 11.65
N LEU A 123 14.75 0.20 12.12
CA LEU A 123 14.41 1.59 11.82
C LEU A 123 15.38 2.12 10.76
N VAL A 124 14.86 2.83 9.77
CA VAL A 124 15.67 3.61 8.82
C VAL A 124 15.16 5.03 8.79
N SER A 125 16.04 6.02 8.81
CA SER A 125 15.63 7.44 8.83
C SER A 125 15.93 8.13 7.50
N TYR A 126 15.12 9.14 7.14
CA TYR A 126 15.44 9.98 5.99
C TYR A 126 16.72 10.77 6.20
N LYS A 127 16.98 11.18 7.44
CA LYS A 127 18.20 11.92 7.78
C LYS A 127 19.44 11.12 7.44
N ASP A 128 19.48 9.84 7.81
CA ASP A 128 20.62 8.96 7.55
C ASP A 128 20.72 8.58 6.07
N LEU A 129 19.58 8.32 5.42
CA LEU A 129 19.57 7.82 4.04
C LEU A 129 19.80 8.90 2.98
N TYR A 130 19.40 10.13 3.28
CA TYR A 130 19.32 11.22 2.31
C TYR A 130 19.99 12.53 2.79
N GLY A 131 20.29 12.67 4.09
CA GLY A 131 20.78 13.92 4.68
C GLY A 131 19.69 14.94 5.00
N TRP A 132 18.44 14.62 4.67
CA TRP A 132 17.28 15.50 4.77
C TRP A 132 16.17 14.87 5.60
N THR A 133 15.51 15.62 6.46
CA THR A 133 14.20 15.26 7.03
C THR A 133 13.06 15.75 6.12
N MET A 134 11.85 15.24 6.32
CA MET A 134 10.68 15.77 5.63
C MET A 134 10.37 17.22 6.02
N ASP A 135 10.60 17.61 7.27
CA ASP A 135 10.41 18.99 7.71
C ASP A 135 11.38 19.93 6.98
N GLU A 136 12.67 19.56 6.86
CA GLU A 136 13.68 20.31 6.09
C GLU A 136 13.29 20.40 4.60
N ILE A 137 12.79 19.31 4.02
CA ILE A 137 12.34 19.30 2.62
C ILE A 137 11.16 20.27 2.43
N VAL A 138 10.17 20.25 3.33
CA VAL A 138 9.00 21.14 3.26
C VAL A 138 9.40 22.60 3.38
N GLN A 139 10.41 22.93 4.20
CA GLN A 139 10.95 24.30 4.29
C GLN A 139 11.52 24.79 2.95
N VAL A 140 12.14 23.90 2.16
CA VAL A 140 12.73 24.26 0.85
C VAL A 140 11.69 24.31 -0.27
N ILE A 141 10.76 23.35 -0.32
CA ILE A 141 9.86 23.18 -1.48
C ILE A 141 8.46 23.77 -1.25
N GLY A 142 8.11 24.05 0.01
CA GLY A 142 6.77 24.41 0.45
C GLY A 142 5.81 23.20 0.55
N LEU A 143 4.52 23.49 0.74
CA LEU A 143 3.49 22.46 0.91
C LEU A 143 3.09 21.76 -0.40
N LYS A 144 3.47 22.33 -1.56
CA LYS A 144 3.16 21.74 -2.87
C LYS A 144 4.16 20.64 -3.18
N ASN A 145 3.67 19.48 -3.60
CA ASN A 145 4.47 18.31 -4.01
C ASN A 145 5.26 17.59 -2.90
N ASN A 146 5.09 17.96 -1.62
CA ASN A 146 5.71 17.26 -0.49
C ASN A 146 5.39 15.76 -0.45
N CYS A 147 4.16 15.36 -0.79
CA CYS A 147 3.73 13.97 -0.90
C CYS A 147 4.51 13.20 -1.99
N THR A 148 4.99 13.88 -3.03
CA THR A 148 5.82 13.27 -4.08
C THR A 148 7.19 12.89 -3.51
N PHE A 149 7.86 13.81 -2.80
CA PHE A 149 9.13 13.51 -2.14
C PHE A 149 8.94 12.43 -1.07
N CYS A 150 7.98 12.64 -0.17
CA CYS A 150 7.68 11.71 0.90
C CYS A 150 7.39 10.30 0.36
N GLY A 151 6.52 10.16 -0.65
CA GLY A 151 6.19 8.85 -1.21
C GLY A 151 7.31 8.21 -2.04
N VAL A 152 8.17 8.99 -2.70
CA VAL A 152 9.33 8.46 -3.44
C VAL A 152 10.43 8.00 -2.48
N PHE A 153 10.78 8.83 -1.50
CA PHE A 153 11.79 8.52 -0.50
C PHE A 153 11.36 7.39 0.44
N ARG A 154 10.07 7.29 0.79
CA ARG A 154 9.57 6.22 1.66
C ARG A 154 9.75 4.86 1.01
N ARG A 155 9.44 4.76 -0.29
CA ARG A 155 9.61 3.52 -1.04
C ARG A 155 11.06 3.12 -1.13
N GLN A 156 11.93 4.04 -1.53
CA GLN A 156 13.36 3.74 -1.57
C GLN A 156 13.93 3.42 -0.16
N ALA A 157 13.43 4.04 0.90
CA ALA A 157 13.83 3.74 2.27
C ALA A 157 13.40 2.34 2.70
N LEU A 158 12.18 1.92 2.34
CA LEU A 158 11.71 0.54 2.56
C LEU A 158 12.56 -0.46 1.78
N ASP A 159 12.86 -0.21 0.49
CA ASP A 159 13.71 -1.10 -0.31
C ASP A 159 15.13 -1.19 0.27
N ARG A 160 15.69 -0.07 0.72
CA ARG A 160 16.99 -0.02 1.41
C ARG A 160 16.95 -0.79 2.74
N GLY A 161 15.91 -0.58 3.54
CA GLY A 161 15.72 -1.29 4.81
C GLY A 161 15.54 -2.81 4.63
N ALA A 162 14.81 -3.22 3.59
CA ALA A 162 14.67 -4.62 3.21
C ALA A 162 16.03 -5.24 2.81
N ALA A 163 16.82 -4.51 2.02
CA ALA A 163 18.17 -4.94 1.65
C ALA A 163 19.10 -5.05 2.87
N LEU A 164 19.05 -4.09 3.80
CA LEU A 164 19.84 -4.12 5.04
C LEU A 164 19.50 -5.33 5.92
N LEU A 165 18.22 -5.69 5.99
CA LEU A 165 17.75 -6.88 6.72
C LEU A 165 17.96 -8.19 5.96
N ASN A 166 18.39 -8.12 4.69
CA ASN A 166 18.52 -9.25 3.77
C ASN A 166 17.25 -10.11 3.77
N VAL A 167 16.08 -9.47 3.52
CA VAL A 167 14.79 -10.16 3.46
C VAL A 167 14.46 -10.60 2.04
N ASP A 168 13.78 -11.74 1.93
CA ASP A 168 13.28 -12.25 0.66
C ASP A 168 12.04 -11.48 0.20
N LYS A 169 11.21 -11.03 1.15
CA LYS A 169 9.93 -10.35 0.87
C LYS A 169 9.68 -9.19 1.83
N LEU A 170 9.08 -8.13 1.29
CA LEU A 170 8.53 -7.00 2.03
C LEU A 170 7.00 -7.01 1.90
N VAL A 171 6.30 -7.06 3.03
CA VAL A 171 4.83 -7.06 3.10
C VAL A 171 4.35 -5.72 3.65
N THR A 172 3.28 -5.18 3.09
CA THR A 172 2.70 -3.88 3.49
C THR A 172 1.20 -4.01 3.75
N GLY A 173 0.67 -3.20 4.68
CA GLY A 173 -0.73 -3.25 5.10
C GLY A 173 -1.71 -2.53 4.15
N HIS A 174 -1.60 -2.71 2.84
CA HIS A 174 -2.60 -2.16 1.91
C HIS A 174 -3.88 -3.00 1.98
N ASN A 175 -5.03 -2.34 2.09
CA ASN A 175 -6.33 -3.02 2.16
C ASN A 175 -7.11 -2.90 0.84
N ALA A 176 -8.28 -3.54 0.78
CA ALA A 176 -9.11 -3.54 -0.42
C ALA A 176 -9.54 -2.13 -0.88
N ASP A 177 -9.73 -1.18 0.05
CA ASP A 177 -10.03 0.20 -0.32
C ASP A 177 -8.85 0.83 -1.08
N ASP A 178 -7.61 0.64 -0.60
CA ASP A 178 -6.41 1.18 -1.24
C ASP A 178 -6.21 0.63 -2.67
N ILE A 179 -6.52 -0.65 -2.88
CA ILE A 179 -6.44 -1.29 -4.21
C ILE A 179 -7.55 -0.75 -5.11
N ALA A 180 -8.79 -0.67 -4.64
CA ALA A 180 -9.91 -0.11 -5.42
C ALA A 180 -9.67 1.36 -5.79
N GLU A 181 -9.16 2.17 -4.86
CA GLU A 181 -8.71 3.55 -5.13
C GLU A 181 -7.66 3.57 -6.24
N THR A 182 -6.69 2.65 -6.18
CA THR A 182 -5.61 2.58 -7.17
C THR A 182 -6.12 2.18 -8.55
N VAL A 183 -7.02 1.19 -8.64
CA VAL A 183 -7.68 0.78 -9.89
C VAL A 183 -8.43 1.95 -10.50
N LEU A 184 -9.28 2.61 -9.71
CA LEU A 184 -10.09 3.74 -10.17
C LEU A 184 -9.21 4.92 -10.64
N LEU A 185 -8.19 5.29 -9.86
CA LEU A 185 -7.29 6.38 -10.22
C LEU A 185 -6.47 6.10 -11.49
N ASN A 186 -6.03 4.86 -11.70
CA ASN A 186 -5.30 4.48 -12.91
C ASN A 186 -6.22 4.46 -14.13
N LEU A 187 -7.47 4.01 -13.97
CA LEU A 187 -8.49 4.04 -15.03
C LEU A 187 -8.80 5.49 -15.43
N LEU A 188 -9.11 6.37 -14.47
CA LEU A 188 -9.45 7.78 -14.73
C LEU A 188 -8.30 8.57 -15.36
N ARG A 189 -7.05 8.23 -15.03
CA ARG A 189 -5.85 8.85 -15.63
C ARG A 189 -5.51 8.31 -17.02
N GLY A 190 -6.16 7.23 -17.46
CA GLY A 190 -5.75 6.49 -18.65
C GLY A 190 -4.35 5.89 -18.53
N ASP A 191 -3.86 5.60 -17.31
CA ASP A 191 -2.56 4.96 -17.08
C ASP A 191 -2.69 3.43 -17.21
N VAL A 192 -2.97 3.04 -18.44
CA VAL A 192 -3.22 1.66 -18.88
C VAL A 192 -2.07 0.72 -18.50
N ALA A 193 -0.82 1.20 -18.59
CA ALA A 193 0.37 0.40 -18.25
C ALA A 193 0.50 0.09 -16.74
N ARG A 194 -0.07 0.92 -15.86
CA ARG A 194 -0.12 0.65 -14.41
C ARG A 194 -1.34 -0.14 -14.00
N LEU A 195 -2.45 0.00 -14.72
CA LEU A 195 -3.70 -0.70 -14.42
C LEU A 195 -3.51 -2.23 -14.40
N SER A 196 -2.77 -2.78 -15.35
CA SER A 196 -2.48 -4.22 -15.47
C SER A 196 -1.71 -4.84 -14.29
N ARG A 197 -1.01 -4.03 -13.48
CA ARG A 197 -0.15 -4.54 -12.39
C ARG A 197 -0.61 -4.11 -11.01
N CYS A 198 -1.54 -3.15 -10.92
CA CYS A 198 -1.89 -2.53 -9.66
C CYS A 198 -2.76 -3.40 -8.74
N THR A 199 -3.35 -4.47 -9.26
CA THR A 199 -4.13 -5.47 -8.51
C THR A 199 -3.34 -6.72 -8.15
N SER A 200 -2.09 -6.86 -8.62
CA SER A 200 -1.30 -8.05 -8.31
C SER A 200 -0.94 -8.07 -6.82
N ILE A 201 -1.06 -9.23 -6.18
CA ILE A 201 -0.77 -9.41 -4.75
C ILE A 201 0.73 -9.24 -4.49
N THR A 202 1.58 -9.65 -5.44
CA THR A 202 3.03 -9.45 -5.42
C THR A 202 3.39 -8.40 -6.46
N THR A 203 3.77 -7.20 -6.01
CA THR A 203 4.12 -6.10 -6.92
C THR A 203 5.58 -5.72 -6.80
N GLY A 204 6.19 -5.35 -7.94
CA GLY A 204 7.49 -4.67 -7.98
C GLY A 204 7.39 -3.15 -8.15
N ILE A 205 6.18 -2.55 -8.23
CA ILE A 205 6.00 -1.11 -8.51
C ILE A 205 4.76 -0.55 -7.81
N TYR A 206 4.95 0.53 -7.04
CA TYR A 206 3.89 1.33 -6.42
C TYR A 206 3.63 2.65 -7.15
N SER A 207 2.37 3.11 -7.17
CA SER A 207 1.94 4.38 -7.76
C SER A 207 1.64 5.43 -6.67
N PRO A 208 2.37 6.55 -6.59
CA PRO A 208 1.97 7.67 -5.73
C PRO A 208 0.91 8.54 -6.44
N ASN A 209 0.01 9.21 -5.71
CA ASN A 209 -0.42 10.61 -5.94
C ASN A 209 -1.69 11.07 -5.17
N ALA A 210 -1.81 12.40 -5.09
CA ALA A 210 -2.65 13.28 -4.28
C ALA A 210 -4.17 13.35 -4.56
N TYR A 211 -4.75 12.41 -5.32
CA TYR A 211 -6.22 12.37 -5.58
C TYR A 211 -6.95 11.29 -4.80
N ARG A 212 -6.26 10.61 -3.87
CA ARG A 212 -6.82 9.49 -3.09
C ARG A 212 -8.04 9.90 -2.25
N GLY A 213 -8.09 11.14 -1.75
CA GLY A 213 -9.22 11.62 -0.93
C GLY A 213 -10.56 11.52 -1.65
N PHE A 214 -10.67 12.08 -2.87
CA PHE A 214 -11.90 12.03 -3.66
C PHE A 214 -12.25 10.60 -4.12
N ALA A 215 -11.24 9.82 -4.53
CA ALA A 215 -11.47 8.42 -4.90
C ALA A 215 -12.01 7.60 -3.72
N ARG A 216 -11.47 7.82 -2.51
CA ARG A 216 -11.92 7.17 -1.28
C ARG A 216 -13.36 7.50 -0.96
N GLU A 217 -13.72 8.78 -0.97
CA GLU A 217 -15.08 9.23 -0.66
C GLU A 217 -16.09 8.65 -1.66
N PHE A 218 -15.77 8.73 -2.96
CA PHE A 218 -16.60 8.16 -4.01
C PHE A 218 -16.79 6.64 -3.86
N ILE A 219 -15.72 5.89 -3.58
CA ILE A 219 -15.80 4.44 -3.36
C ILE A 219 -16.65 4.12 -2.13
N LYS A 220 -16.58 4.93 -1.06
CA LYS A 220 -17.40 4.74 0.14
C LYS A 220 -18.87 5.03 -0.10
N ASP A 221 -19.19 6.01 -0.93
CA ASP A 221 -20.57 6.25 -1.36
C ASP A 221 -21.10 5.09 -2.22
N LEU A 222 -20.28 4.55 -3.13
CA LEU A 222 -20.62 3.35 -3.90
C LEU A 222 -20.85 2.13 -2.99
N GLU A 223 -19.99 1.91 -1.99
CA GLU A 223 -20.14 0.81 -1.03
C GLU A 223 -21.45 0.92 -0.22
N ARG A 224 -21.85 2.15 0.14
CA ARG A 224 -23.11 2.41 0.85
C ARG A 224 -24.33 1.98 0.03
N ILE A 225 -24.29 2.18 -1.30
CA ILE A 225 -25.35 1.78 -2.23
C ILE A 225 -25.26 0.28 -2.56
N ARG A 226 -24.04 -0.21 -2.84
CA ARG A 226 -23.74 -1.59 -3.21
C ARG A 226 -22.55 -2.10 -2.38
N PRO A 227 -22.78 -2.90 -1.32
CA PRO A 227 -21.72 -3.37 -0.41
C PRO A 227 -20.57 -4.16 -1.06
N ARG A 228 -20.76 -4.67 -2.28
CA ARG A 228 -19.73 -5.38 -3.05
C ARG A 228 -18.91 -4.48 -3.99
N ALA A 229 -19.19 -3.17 -4.06
CA ALA A 229 -18.59 -2.26 -5.04
C ALA A 229 -17.05 -2.30 -5.04
N ILE A 230 -16.41 -2.29 -3.87
CA ILE A 230 -14.94 -2.36 -3.75
C ILE A 230 -14.39 -3.63 -4.40
N LEU A 231 -14.95 -4.80 -4.04
CA LEU A 231 -14.51 -6.08 -4.58
C LEU A 231 -14.80 -6.20 -6.09
N ASP A 232 -15.92 -5.66 -6.54
CA ASP A 232 -16.29 -5.65 -7.95
C ASP A 232 -15.35 -4.74 -8.77
N ILE A 233 -14.91 -3.61 -8.21
CA ILE A 233 -13.89 -2.73 -8.83
C ILE A 233 -12.55 -3.46 -8.96
N ILE A 234 -12.09 -4.12 -7.89
CA ILE A 234 -10.82 -4.87 -7.90
C ILE A 234 -10.88 -5.98 -8.95
N LYS A 235 -11.93 -6.81 -8.91
CA LYS A 235 -12.13 -7.91 -9.87
C LYS A 235 -12.22 -7.40 -11.31
N SER A 236 -12.86 -6.26 -11.53
CA SER A 236 -12.90 -5.62 -12.84
C SER A 236 -11.50 -5.19 -13.29
N GLY A 237 -10.68 -4.65 -12.38
CA GLY A 237 -9.28 -4.31 -12.63
C GLY A 237 -8.41 -5.52 -12.97
N GLU A 238 -8.57 -6.63 -12.25
CA GLU A 238 -7.89 -7.92 -12.52
C GLU A 238 -8.30 -8.53 -13.87
N SER A 239 -9.57 -8.41 -14.21
CA SER A 239 -10.12 -8.93 -15.48
C SER A 239 -9.87 -7.98 -16.66
N PHE A 240 -9.32 -6.79 -16.40
CA PHE A 240 -9.16 -5.74 -17.40
C PHE A 240 -8.05 -6.11 -18.38
N ARG A 241 -8.44 -6.50 -19.60
CA ARG A 241 -7.50 -6.84 -20.69
C ARG A 241 -7.21 -5.59 -21.54
N ILE A 242 -5.94 -5.36 -21.81
CA ILE A 242 -5.45 -4.23 -22.60
C ILE A 242 -4.78 -4.78 -23.85
N CYS A 243 -5.04 -4.19 -25.02
CA CYS A 243 -4.31 -4.50 -26.24
C CYS A 243 -2.80 -4.22 -26.04
N THR A 244 -1.99 -5.27 -26.21
CA THR A 244 -0.58 -5.39 -25.79
C THR A 244 0.43 -4.57 -26.60
N GLY A 245 -0.02 -3.56 -27.36
CA GLY A 245 0.87 -2.69 -28.15
C GLY A 245 1.70 -1.70 -27.33
N THR A 246 1.48 -1.59 -26.02
CA THR A 246 2.21 -0.64 -25.17
C THR A 246 3.51 -1.27 -24.68
N LYS A 247 4.65 -0.82 -25.24
CA LYS A 247 5.98 -1.19 -24.73
C LYS A 247 6.13 -0.71 -23.28
N MET A 248 6.36 -1.64 -22.38
CA MET A 248 6.70 -1.32 -21.00
C MET A 248 8.14 -0.78 -20.94
N PRO A 249 8.45 0.15 -20.02
CA PRO A 249 9.82 0.55 -19.78
C PRO A 249 10.65 -0.65 -19.33
N GLU A 250 11.80 -0.86 -19.94
CA GLU A 250 12.76 -1.89 -19.51
C GLU A 250 13.21 -1.62 -18.07
N GLN A 251 13.28 -2.66 -17.26
CA GLN A 251 13.83 -2.58 -15.91
C GLN A 251 15.34 -2.66 -15.98
N GLY A 252 16.02 -1.65 -15.44
CA GLY A 252 17.47 -1.63 -15.25
C GLY A 252 17.83 -1.23 -13.83
N THR A 253 19.09 -0.83 -13.63
CA THR A 253 19.62 -0.35 -12.36
C THR A 253 19.96 1.13 -12.45
N CYS A 254 19.70 1.84 -11.36
CA CYS A 254 20.10 3.24 -11.23
C CYS A 254 21.63 3.33 -11.15
N GLN A 255 22.25 4.11 -12.03
CA GLN A 255 23.70 4.30 -12.03
C GLN A 255 24.26 5.01 -10.78
N ARG A 256 23.40 5.69 -10.01
CA ARG A 256 23.82 6.44 -8.81
C ARG A 256 23.71 5.62 -7.52
N CYS A 257 22.66 4.80 -7.38
CA CYS A 257 22.40 4.07 -6.14
C CYS A 257 22.28 2.56 -6.29
N GLY A 258 22.35 2.02 -7.52
CA GLY A 258 22.24 0.57 -7.79
C GLY A 258 20.82 0.01 -7.77
N TYR A 259 19.84 0.72 -7.18
CA TYR A 259 18.45 0.26 -7.07
C TYR A 259 17.69 0.24 -8.40
N ILE A 260 16.63 -0.56 -8.47
CA ILE A 260 15.80 -0.77 -9.66
C ILE A 260 15.32 0.58 -10.23
N SER A 261 15.53 0.78 -11.53
CA SER A 261 15.06 1.95 -12.25
C SER A 261 14.85 1.67 -13.73
N SER A 262 13.82 2.25 -14.32
CA SER A 262 13.62 2.27 -15.77
C SER A 262 14.26 3.48 -16.46
N GLN A 263 15.07 4.25 -15.74
CA GLN A 263 15.81 5.42 -16.23
C GLN A 263 17.25 5.34 -15.74
N LYS A 264 18.14 6.14 -16.35
CA LYS A 264 19.55 6.24 -15.93
C LYS A 264 19.68 6.48 -14.42
N TRP A 265 18.93 7.44 -13.91
CA TRP A 265 18.84 7.75 -12.47
C TRP A 265 17.41 7.49 -11.97
N CYS A 266 17.29 6.83 -10.81
CA CYS A 266 16.00 6.62 -10.18
C CYS A 266 15.38 7.94 -9.72
N LYS A 267 14.06 7.94 -9.55
CA LYS A 267 13.32 9.15 -9.18
C LYS A 267 13.84 9.78 -7.88
N ALA A 268 14.18 8.95 -6.89
CA ALA A 268 14.72 9.42 -5.62
C ALA A 268 16.07 10.12 -5.81
N CYS A 269 16.97 9.55 -6.61
CA CYS A 269 18.26 10.16 -6.93
C CYS A 269 18.13 11.50 -7.67
N VAL A 270 17.15 11.63 -8.57
CA VAL A 270 16.88 12.89 -9.27
C VAL A 270 16.35 13.96 -8.29
N LEU A 271 15.37 13.59 -7.46
CA LEU A 271 14.80 14.51 -6.47
C LEU A 271 15.85 14.95 -5.43
N LEU A 272 16.69 14.03 -4.97
CA LEU A 272 17.77 14.32 -4.02
C LEU A 272 18.85 15.23 -4.62
N ASP A 273 19.22 15.00 -5.89
CA ASP A 273 20.12 15.91 -6.61
C ASP A 273 19.52 17.33 -6.71
N GLY A 274 18.22 17.41 -7.00
CA GLY A 274 17.49 18.67 -7.02
C GLY A 274 17.55 19.40 -5.69
N LEU A 275 17.30 18.71 -4.57
CA LEU A 275 17.40 19.30 -3.23
C LEU A 275 18.81 19.81 -2.94
N ASN A 276 19.84 18.99 -3.17
CA ASN A 276 21.22 19.34 -2.85
C ASN A 276 21.78 20.49 -3.70
N ARG A 277 21.20 20.74 -4.89
CA ARG A 277 21.60 21.84 -5.79
C ARG A 277 20.72 23.09 -5.66
N GLY A 278 19.74 23.10 -4.75
CA GLY A 278 18.78 24.19 -4.65
C GLY A 278 17.80 24.27 -5.83
N LEU A 279 17.61 23.18 -6.57
CA LEU A 279 16.70 23.03 -7.71
C LEU A 279 15.56 22.04 -7.36
N PRO A 280 14.69 22.33 -6.39
CA PRO A 280 13.71 21.37 -5.87
C PRO A 280 12.65 20.95 -6.89
N LYS A 281 12.45 21.70 -7.97
CA LYS A 281 11.53 21.33 -9.06
C LYS A 281 12.13 20.28 -10.01
N LEU A 282 13.42 19.98 -9.89
CA LEU A 282 14.10 19.00 -10.75
C LEU A 282 13.46 17.62 -10.57
N GLY A 283 12.83 17.12 -11.63
CA GLY A 283 12.10 15.86 -11.59
C GLY A 283 10.70 15.98 -10.96
N ILE A 284 10.09 17.14 -10.82
CA ILE A 284 8.66 17.26 -10.47
C ILE A 284 7.89 17.65 -11.73
N GLY A 285 6.97 16.79 -12.19
CA GLY A 285 6.26 16.94 -13.47
C GLY A 285 6.93 16.23 -14.65
N ARG A 286 6.23 16.15 -15.79
CA ARG A 286 6.82 15.83 -17.10
C ARG A 286 7.33 17.14 -17.71
N SER A 287 8.58 17.18 -18.16
CA SER A 287 9.07 18.31 -18.95
C SER A 287 8.24 18.43 -20.24
N PRO A 288 7.75 19.63 -20.63
CA PRO A 288 7.27 19.85 -21.98
C PRO A 288 8.51 19.91 -22.88
N GLY A 289 8.85 18.78 -23.50
CA GLY A 289 10.10 18.69 -24.26
C GLY A 289 10.51 17.26 -24.61
N SER A 290 9.63 16.56 -25.32
CA SER A 290 10.06 15.52 -26.26
C SER A 290 9.00 15.44 -27.35
N GLU A 291 9.10 16.31 -28.34
CA GLU A 291 8.50 16.05 -29.65
C GLU A 291 9.05 14.70 -30.12
N LYS A 292 8.25 13.64 -29.96
CA LYS A 292 8.40 12.45 -30.79
C LYS A 292 7.52 12.71 -32.00
N GLY A 293 8.17 12.76 -33.16
CA GLY A 293 7.57 13.09 -34.45
C GLY A 293 6.19 12.49 -34.64
N SER A 294 5.31 13.35 -35.14
CA SER A 294 3.99 13.03 -35.68
C SER A 294 4.04 11.80 -36.57
N LYS A 295 3.48 10.69 -36.09
CA LYS A 295 2.81 9.74 -36.98
C LYS A 295 1.33 10.01 -36.84
N GLN A 296 0.76 10.64 -37.88
CA GLN A 296 -0.67 10.73 -38.10
C GLN A 296 -1.25 9.32 -37.98
N CYS A 297 -2.19 9.13 -37.06
CA CYS A 297 -3.06 7.96 -37.03
C CYS A 297 -4.49 8.50 -37.09
N GLY A 298 -5.20 8.08 -38.13
CA GLY A 298 -6.46 8.68 -38.58
C GLY A 298 -7.58 8.66 -37.54
N THR A 299 -8.40 9.69 -37.65
CA THR A 299 -9.69 9.87 -37.00
C THR A 299 -10.62 8.72 -37.39
N LEU A 300 -11.14 7.98 -36.40
CA LEU A 300 -12.36 7.19 -36.58
C LEU A 300 -13.44 7.89 -35.75
N HIS A 301 -14.36 8.53 -36.46
CA HIS A 301 -15.65 8.94 -35.93
C HIS A 301 -16.48 7.69 -35.67
N PHE A 302 -16.97 7.52 -34.44
CA PHE A 302 -18.37 7.23 -34.09
C PHE A 302 -18.60 7.68 -32.64
#